data_AF-A0A0K0EPC5-F1
#
_entry.id   AF-A0A0K0EPC5-F1
#
_cell.length_a   1.000
_cell.length_b   1.000
_cell.length_c   1.000
_cell.angle_alpha   90.00
_cell.angle_beta   90.00
_cell.angle_gamma   90.00
#
_symmetry.space_group_name_H-M   'P 1'
#
loop_
_entity.id
_entity.type
_entity.pdbx_description
1 polymer ?
#
loop_
_entity_poly.entity_id
_entity_poly.type
_entity_poly.pdbx_seq_one_letter_code
_entity_poly.pdbx_strand_id
1 'polypeptide(L)'
;MESGKFQGDIIGVNEAILHSSKGIMYNALKNKQLIWPNGKVPYVLDEAFSPSEVNELLKSFSTYKKFTCIRFVKRSNEKDYLNIIKGYGCYSQVGRTGGKQEISLGRGCLFHEIIIHELMHSLGFWHEHSRFDRNEHIKIIWDNILPGMKSQFDIISPALQDTQGEPYDYKSIMHYDSTAFSKNGKNTIETTVEGFTDVIGSSVMFSKLDIIKINKLYKCYKENSNEMTRESKENVLKIKKINEKEERNSKKITYENSNENEEIEIATVSPTCQDHFIDCPVFKSYCKRPSFFYVMKSYCPFTCNHCR
;
A
#
# COMPACT_ATOMS: atom_id res chain seq x y z
N MET A 1 1.74 -22.22 2.40
CA MET A 1 2.64 -21.69 3.45
C MET A 1 2.39 -20.20 3.54
N GLU A 2 2.29 -19.65 4.74
CA GLU A 2 1.95 -18.23 4.94
C GLU A 2 3.14 -17.31 4.70
N SER A 3 2.85 -16.04 4.41
CA SER A 3 3.83 -14.95 4.21
C SER A 3 4.58 -14.54 5.49
N GLY A 4 4.17 -15.07 6.65
CA GLY A 4 4.60 -14.61 7.97
C GLY A 4 4.11 -13.20 8.34
N LYS A 5 3.24 -12.60 7.51
CA LYS A 5 2.69 -11.26 7.70
C LYS A 5 1.17 -11.27 7.50
N PHE A 6 0.50 -10.41 8.22
CA PHE A 6 -0.93 -10.20 8.01
C PHE A 6 -1.09 -9.34 6.74
N GLN A 7 -1.92 -9.79 5.80
CA GLN A 7 -2.12 -9.08 4.51
C GLN A 7 -0.81 -8.70 3.80
N GLY A 8 0.12 -9.64 3.65
CA GLY A 8 1.33 -9.50 2.80
C GLY A 8 2.50 -8.73 3.41
N ASP A 9 2.21 -7.60 4.06
CA ASP A 9 3.16 -6.54 4.46
C ASP A 9 2.88 -6.00 5.89
N ILE A 10 1.78 -6.35 6.55
CA ILE A 10 1.49 -5.85 7.91
C ILE A 10 2.07 -6.78 8.99
N ILE A 11 2.82 -6.21 9.95
CA ILE A 11 3.35 -6.92 11.11
C ILE A 11 2.83 -6.39 12.45
N GLY A 12 2.91 -7.21 13.50
CA GLY A 12 2.46 -6.85 14.86
C GLY A 12 0.95 -7.00 15.10
N VAL A 13 0.20 -7.56 14.16
CA VAL A 13 -1.23 -7.85 14.29
C VAL A 13 -1.42 -9.12 15.14
N ASN A 14 -2.38 -9.09 16.07
CA ASN A 14 -2.84 -10.29 16.77
C ASN A 14 -4.23 -10.67 16.25
N GLU A 15 -4.31 -11.77 15.52
CA GLU A 15 -5.53 -12.20 14.80
C GLU A 15 -6.72 -12.46 15.75
N ALA A 16 -6.48 -12.87 17.00
CA ALA A 16 -7.54 -13.04 17.98
C ALA A 16 -8.30 -11.73 18.30
N ILE A 17 -7.70 -10.58 18.03
CA ILE A 17 -8.34 -9.26 18.21
C ILE A 17 -9.19 -8.88 16.98
N LEU A 18 -8.88 -9.42 15.80
CA LEU A 18 -9.60 -9.13 14.54
C LEU A 18 -11.06 -9.61 14.54
N HIS A 19 -11.42 -10.59 15.36
CA HIS A 19 -12.76 -11.19 15.39
C HIS A 19 -13.68 -10.67 16.51
N SER A 20 -13.23 -9.69 17.31
CA SER A 20 -14.06 -9.13 18.40
C SER A 20 -15.24 -8.32 17.85
N SER A 21 -16.46 -8.77 18.17
CA SER A 21 -17.71 -8.33 17.52
C SER A 21 -18.64 -7.56 18.47
N LYS A 22 -18.57 -6.22 18.42
CA LYS A 22 -19.61 -5.26 18.86
C LYS A 22 -19.18 -3.82 18.52
N GLY A 23 -19.79 -3.21 17.50
CA GLY A 23 -19.58 -1.78 17.20
C GLY A 23 -19.80 -1.40 15.74
N ILE A 24 -20.09 -0.11 15.51
CA ILE A 24 -20.42 0.44 14.20
C ILE A 24 -19.14 0.76 13.40
N MET A 25 -19.04 0.12 12.22
CA MET A 25 -18.31 0.45 10.97
C MET A 25 -16.80 0.84 11.02
N TYR A 26 -16.26 1.14 9.82
CA TYR A 26 -15.20 2.12 9.48
C TYR A 26 -13.74 1.55 9.17
N ASN A 27 -12.74 2.27 8.54
CA ASN A 27 -11.37 1.93 7.96
C ASN A 27 -9.96 2.23 8.62
N ALA A 28 -9.67 3.40 9.22
CA ALA A 28 -8.36 3.81 9.80
C ALA A 28 -8.29 3.72 11.35
N LEU A 29 -7.14 3.84 12.01
CA LEU A 29 -7.04 3.52 13.45
C LEU A 29 -7.98 4.32 14.37
N LYS A 30 -8.92 3.59 14.96
CA LYS A 30 -9.94 4.08 15.91
C LYS A 30 -9.34 4.55 17.25
N ASN A 31 -8.23 3.94 17.67
CA ASN A 31 -7.54 4.30 18.92
C ASN A 31 -6.60 5.50 18.71
N LYS A 32 -6.99 6.66 19.24
CA LYS A 32 -6.22 7.93 19.20
C LYS A 32 -4.91 7.88 19.99
N GLN A 33 -4.62 6.81 20.74
CA GLN A 33 -3.28 6.58 21.29
C GLN A 33 -2.30 6.05 20.22
N LEU A 34 -2.78 5.39 19.17
CA LEU A 34 -1.96 4.78 18.12
C LEU A 34 -1.71 5.71 16.91
N ILE A 35 -2.02 7.01 17.03
CA ILE A 35 -1.61 8.03 16.04
C ILE A 35 -0.32 8.71 16.50
N TRP A 36 0.41 9.32 15.56
CA TRP A 36 1.59 10.12 15.87
C TRP A 36 1.22 11.51 16.43
N PRO A 37 1.71 11.91 17.62
CA PRO A 37 1.37 13.20 18.21
C PRO A 37 1.66 14.38 17.25
N ASN A 38 0.65 15.22 17.04
CA ASN A 38 0.70 16.42 16.20
C ASN A 38 1.18 16.15 14.74
N GLY A 39 1.01 14.91 14.24
CA GLY A 39 1.53 14.50 12.93
C GLY A 39 3.05 14.48 12.81
N LYS A 40 3.79 14.66 13.91
CA LYS A 40 5.26 14.57 13.95
C LYS A 40 5.67 13.11 14.05
N VAL A 41 6.43 12.64 13.06
CA VAL A 41 6.93 11.26 12.98
C VAL A 41 8.46 11.27 13.05
N PRO A 42 9.07 11.04 14.22
CA PRO A 42 10.52 10.89 14.34
C PRO A 42 10.99 9.65 13.59
N TYR A 43 12.06 9.76 12.80
CA TYR A 43 12.66 8.63 12.10
C TYR A 43 14.18 8.55 12.29
N VAL A 44 14.68 7.31 12.17
CA VAL A 44 16.08 6.95 11.94
C VAL A 44 16.13 6.16 10.63
N LEU A 45 17.17 6.38 9.83
CA LEU A 45 17.46 5.57 8.65
C LEU A 45 18.66 4.67 8.94
N ASP A 46 18.59 3.45 8.46
CA ASP A 46 19.69 2.49 8.37
C ASP A 46 20.81 3.02 7.45
N GLU A 47 22.07 2.84 7.87
CA GLU A 47 23.26 3.28 7.14
C GLU A 47 23.50 2.46 5.86
N ALA A 48 22.82 1.32 5.69
CA ALA A 48 22.86 0.52 4.47
C ALA A 48 22.13 1.16 3.27
N PHE A 49 21.37 2.24 3.46
CA PHE A 49 20.75 2.99 2.35
C PHE A 49 21.78 3.84 1.60
N SER A 50 21.79 3.74 0.28
CA SER A 50 22.63 4.56 -0.59
C SER A 50 22.11 6.02 -0.65
N PRO A 51 22.95 6.99 -1.07
CA PRO A 51 22.50 8.38 -1.23
C PRO A 51 21.29 8.56 -2.17
N SER A 52 21.12 7.70 -3.18
CA SER A 52 19.95 7.75 -4.08
C SER A 52 18.69 7.14 -3.45
N GLU A 53 18.82 6.08 -2.66
CA GLU A 53 17.71 5.49 -1.90
C GLU A 53 17.23 6.47 -0.79
N VAL A 54 18.17 7.12 -0.10
CA VAL A 54 17.87 8.21 0.85
C VAL A 54 17.17 9.38 0.16
N ASN A 55 17.56 9.74 -1.07
CA ASN A 55 16.89 10.80 -1.82
C ASN A 55 15.42 10.44 -2.15
N GLU A 56 15.12 9.20 -2.51
CA GLU A 56 13.75 8.76 -2.79
C GLU A 56 12.89 8.66 -1.51
N LEU A 57 13.49 8.29 -0.37
CA LEU A 57 12.88 8.43 0.95
C LEU A 57 12.52 9.89 1.28
N LEU A 58 13.46 10.83 1.10
CA LEU A 58 13.24 12.26 1.35
C LEU A 58 12.20 12.88 0.39
N LYS A 59 12.15 12.42 -0.86
CA LYS A 59 11.10 12.75 -1.84
C LYS A 59 9.73 12.25 -1.38
N SER A 60 9.65 11.04 -0.84
CA SER A 60 8.42 10.45 -0.28
C SER A 60 7.92 11.20 0.97
N PHE A 61 8.82 11.56 1.90
CA PHE A 61 8.49 12.47 3.01
C PHE A 61 8.01 13.85 2.54
N SER A 62 8.54 14.34 1.41
CA SER A 62 8.16 15.63 0.83
C SER A 62 6.76 15.60 0.21
N THR A 63 6.32 14.48 -0.36
CA THR A 63 4.92 14.26 -0.78
C THR A 63 3.96 14.39 0.40
N TYR A 64 4.25 13.73 1.53
CA TYR A 64 3.47 13.90 2.77
C TYR A 64 3.43 15.36 3.23
N LYS A 65 4.60 16.04 3.24
CA LYS A 65 4.71 17.45 3.65
C LYS A 65 3.87 18.38 2.76
N LYS A 66 3.77 18.08 1.46
CA LYS A 66 3.06 18.86 0.44
C LYS A 66 1.53 18.76 0.55
N PHE A 67 1.00 17.57 0.84
CA PHE A 67 -0.45 17.31 0.82
C PHE A 67 -1.10 17.21 2.21
N THR A 68 -0.31 17.13 3.28
CA THR A 68 -0.82 16.91 4.65
C THR A 68 -0.06 17.71 5.71
N CYS A 69 -0.52 17.67 6.97
CA CYS A 69 0.24 18.17 8.11
C CYS A 69 1.32 17.21 8.62
N ILE A 70 1.46 15.99 8.08
CA ILE A 70 2.46 15.01 8.53
C ILE A 70 3.88 15.54 8.32
N ARG A 71 4.74 15.39 9.34
CA ARG A 71 6.15 15.81 9.32
C ARG A 71 7.05 14.66 9.77
N PHE A 72 7.63 13.97 8.80
CA PHE A 72 8.78 13.09 9.04
C PHE A 72 10.00 13.95 9.40
N VAL A 73 10.60 13.69 10.55
CA VAL A 73 11.73 14.45 11.09
C VAL A 73 12.80 13.51 11.60
N LYS A 74 14.09 13.88 11.45
CA LYS A 74 15.17 13.11 12.07
C LYS A 74 14.97 13.09 13.58
N ARG A 75 14.97 11.90 14.16
CA ARG A 75 14.85 11.67 15.61
C ARG A 75 16.01 12.37 16.35
N SER A 76 15.72 12.95 17.51
CA SER A 76 16.73 13.37 18.49
C SER A 76 16.67 12.48 19.73
N ASN A 77 15.72 12.73 20.62
CA ASN A 77 15.53 12.01 21.89
C ASN A 77 14.14 11.39 22.05
N GLU A 78 13.29 11.40 21.00
CA GLU A 78 11.94 10.87 21.10
C GLU A 78 11.95 9.37 21.43
N LYS A 79 11.12 8.97 22.40
CA LYS A 79 10.97 7.57 22.81
C LYS A 79 10.42 6.70 21.69
N ASP A 80 9.42 7.22 20.98
CA ASP A 80 8.71 6.51 19.92
C ASP A 80 9.16 7.06 18.56
N TYR A 81 9.58 6.17 17.66
CA TYR A 81 10.16 6.55 16.38
C TYR A 81 10.12 5.40 15.37
N LEU A 82 10.12 5.76 14.07
CA LEU A 82 10.31 4.82 12.98
C LEU A 82 11.81 4.53 12.79
N ASN A 83 12.16 3.26 12.80
CA ASN A 83 13.46 2.73 12.43
C ASN A 83 13.30 2.12 11.03
N ILE A 84 13.63 2.90 10.00
CA ILE A 84 13.47 2.48 8.61
C ILE A 84 14.74 1.73 8.21
N ILE A 85 14.61 0.44 7.86
CA ILE A 85 15.72 -0.47 7.58
C ILE A 85 15.73 -1.00 6.15
N LYS A 86 16.90 -1.39 5.66
CA LYS A 86 17.08 -2.05 4.37
C LYS A 86 16.91 -3.57 4.48
N GLY A 87 15.78 -3.98 5.05
CA GLY A 87 15.46 -5.37 5.41
C GLY A 87 15.05 -6.27 4.24
N TYR A 88 14.28 -7.32 4.55
CA TYR A 88 13.79 -8.28 3.56
C TYR A 88 12.29 -8.06 3.25
N GLY A 89 12.02 -7.63 2.02
CA GLY A 89 10.69 -7.21 1.58
C GLY A 89 10.31 -5.83 2.10
N CYS A 90 9.06 -5.44 1.84
CA CYS A 90 8.44 -4.25 2.37
C CYS A 90 7.50 -4.68 3.50
N TYR A 91 7.49 -3.93 4.62
CA TYR A 91 6.49 -4.11 5.68
C TYR A 91 6.51 -3.00 6.73
N SER A 92 5.38 -2.86 7.43
CA SER A 92 5.13 -1.87 8.47
C SER A 92 4.14 -2.40 9.53
N GLN A 93 4.10 -1.80 10.71
CA GLN A 93 2.96 -1.94 11.65
C GLN A 93 1.94 -0.86 11.34
N VAL A 94 0.66 -1.12 11.59
CA VAL A 94 -0.37 -0.07 11.45
C VAL A 94 -0.36 0.86 12.67
N GLY A 95 -0.08 2.14 12.43
CA GLY A 95 -0.02 3.21 13.43
C GLY A 95 1.25 3.25 14.28
N ARG A 96 1.26 4.13 15.29
CA ARG A 96 2.33 4.26 16.29
C ARG A 96 2.19 3.17 17.36
N THR A 97 3.03 2.13 17.30
CA THR A 97 3.07 1.07 18.33
C THR A 97 3.85 1.47 19.58
N GLY A 98 4.71 2.48 19.48
CA GLY A 98 5.57 2.97 20.56
C GLY A 98 6.95 2.32 20.59
N GLY A 99 7.92 3.01 21.20
CA GLY A 99 9.33 2.62 21.21
C GLY A 99 10.00 2.67 19.83
N LYS A 100 11.01 1.82 19.62
CA LYS A 100 11.57 1.54 18.29
C LYS A 100 10.54 0.75 17.49
N GLN A 101 9.91 1.38 16.52
CA GLN A 101 8.99 0.75 15.58
C GLN A 101 9.69 0.55 14.23
N GLU A 102 9.62 -0.63 13.63
CA GLU A 102 10.44 -0.96 12.45
C GLU A 102 9.63 -1.01 11.15
N ILE A 103 10.13 -0.32 10.11
CA ILE A 103 9.64 -0.43 8.74
C ILE A 103 10.76 -1.00 7.88
N SER A 104 10.49 -2.06 7.13
CA SER A 104 11.42 -2.59 6.14
C SER A 104 11.16 -1.99 4.78
N LEU A 105 12.22 -1.48 4.15
CA LEU A 105 12.24 -1.10 2.74
C LEU A 105 13.43 -1.81 2.09
N GLY A 106 13.28 -3.11 1.87
CA GLY A 106 14.30 -3.96 1.25
C GLY A 106 14.54 -3.70 -0.24
N ARG A 107 15.43 -4.49 -0.86
CA ARG A 107 15.73 -4.39 -2.31
C ARG A 107 14.46 -4.56 -3.16
N GLY A 108 14.03 -3.44 -3.75
CA GLY A 108 12.81 -3.28 -4.54
C GLY A 108 11.85 -2.24 -3.97
N CYS A 109 11.84 -2.01 -2.65
CA CYS A 109 10.82 -1.18 -1.99
C CYS A 109 11.06 0.33 -2.17
N LEU A 110 12.18 0.72 -2.78
CA LEU A 110 12.59 2.11 -2.96
C LEU A 110 11.98 2.73 -4.23
N PHE A 111 10.73 2.40 -4.51
CA PHE A 111 9.86 3.12 -5.45
C PHE A 111 8.91 4.02 -4.65
N HIS A 112 8.55 5.17 -5.22
CA HIS A 112 7.86 6.25 -4.50
C HIS A 112 6.55 5.78 -3.88
N GLU A 113 5.76 5.06 -4.67
CA GLU A 113 4.47 4.48 -4.38
C GLU A 113 4.51 3.45 -3.24
N ILE A 114 5.56 2.62 -3.18
CA ILE A 114 5.77 1.64 -2.10
C ILE A 114 6.16 2.35 -0.81
N ILE A 115 7.10 3.31 -0.88
CA ILE A 115 7.52 4.07 0.31
C ILE A 115 6.33 4.82 0.91
N ILE A 116 5.47 5.47 0.10
CA ILE A 116 4.32 6.17 0.66
C ILE A 116 3.24 5.23 1.22
N HIS A 117 3.09 4.02 0.68
CA HIS A 117 2.19 2.97 1.18
C HIS A 117 2.61 2.48 2.58
N GLU A 118 3.88 2.07 2.74
CA GLU A 118 4.42 1.57 4.02
C GLU A 118 4.40 2.64 5.12
N LEU A 119 4.67 3.89 4.74
CA LEU A 119 4.51 5.03 5.64
C LEU A 119 3.04 5.30 5.97
N MET A 120 2.08 4.99 5.09
CA MET A 120 0.65 5.17 5.33
C MET A 120 0.11 4.12 6.31
N HIS A 121 0.60 2.87 6.25
CA HIS A 121 0.41 1.92 7.34
C HIS A 121 0.90 2.51 8.68
N SER A 122 2.15 3.00 8.73
CA SER A 122 2.72 3.56 9.97
C SER A 122 1.95 4.76 10.56
N LEU A 123 1.15 5.45 9.74
CA LEU A 123 0.27 6.54 10.16
C LEU A 123 -1.10 6.07 10.69
N GLY A 124 -1.46 4.80 10.51
CA GLY A 124 -2.68 4.20 11.05
C GLY A 124 -3.73 3.81 10.00
N PHE A 125 -3.33 3.38 8.80
CA PHE A 125 -4.26 2.91 7.77
C PHE A 125 -4.10 1.41 7.48
N TRP A 126 -5.23 0.72 7.36
CA TRP A 126 -5.32 -0.65 6.83
C TRP A 126 -5.54 -0.60 5.31
N HIS A 127 -5.53 -1.77 4.66
CA HIS A 127 -5.82 -1.86 3.23
C HIS A 127 -7.26 -1.47 2.87
N GLU A 128 -7.44 -0.82 1.73
CA GLU A 128 -8.77 -0.45 1.23
C GLU A 128 -9.58 -1.67 0.76
N HIS A 129 -8.97 -2.81 0.39
CA HIS A 129 -9.75 -4.05 0.15
C HIS A 129 -10.22 -4.75 1.44
N SER A 130 -9.81 -4.28 2.61
CA SER A 130 -10.10 -4.89 3.92
C SER A 130 -11.18 -4.17 4.75
N ARG A 131 -11.86 -3.18 4.15
CA ARG A 131 -12.97 -2.45 4.77
C ARG A 131 -14.08 -3.42 5.19
N PHE A 132 -14.81 -3.07 6.25
CA PHE A 132 -16.03 -3.81 6.62
C PHE A 132 -17.13 -3.76 5.54
N ASP A 133 -17.21 -2.68 4.75
CA ASP A 133 -18.16 -2.47 3.64
C ASP A 133 -17.62 -2.96 2.28
N ARG A 134 -16.40 -3.54 2.23
CA ARG A 134 -15.73 -3.87 0.96
C ARG A 134 -16.52 -4.81 0.05
N ASN A 135 -17.40 -5.66 0.60
CA ASN A 135 -18.25 -6.57 -0.17
C ASN A 135 -19.34 -5.85 -1.02
N GLU A 136 -19.61 -4.56 -0.77
CA GLU A 136 -20.49 -3.73 -1.61
C GLU A 136 -19.77 -3.20 -2.87
N HIS A 137 -18.44 -3.24 -2.86
CA HIS A 137 -17.55 -2.58 -3.82
C HIS A 137 -16.66 -3.56 -4.60
N ILE A 138 -16.27 -4.66 -3.97
CA ILE A 138 -15.45 -5.71 -4.57
C ILE A 138 -15.95 -7.11 -4.22
N LYS A 139 -15.74 -8.03 -5.15
CA LYS A 139 -16.03 -9.47 -5.03
C LYS A 139 -14.70 -10.23 -4.98
N ILE A 140 -14.53 -11.05 -3.93
CA ILE A 140 -13.34 -11.90 -3.77
C ILE A 140 -13.57 -13.24 -4.49
N ILE A 141 -12.67 -13.59 -5.40
CA ILE A 141 -12.73 -14.83 -6.18
C ILE A 141 -11.91 -15.91 -5.48
N TRP A 142 -12.50 -16.47 -4.43
CA TRP A 142 -11.85 -17.39 -3.49
C TRP A 142 -11.18 -18.63 -4.10
N ASP A 143 -11.61 -19.04 -5.30
CA ASP A 143 -11.05 -20.18 -6.00
C ASP A 143 -9.78 -19.85 -6.79
N ASN A 144 -9.53 -18.57 -7.10
CA ASN A 144 -8.29 -18.12 -7.73
C ASN A 144 -7.17 -17.85 -6.73
N ILE A 145 -7.44 -17.79 -5.41
CA ILE A 145 -6.42 -17.50 -4.38
C ILE A 145 -5.53 -18.72 -4.08
N LEU A 146 -4.23 -18.46 -3.87
CA LEU A 146 -3.22 -19.46 -3.46
C LEU A 146 -3.60 -20.22 -2.17
N PRO A 147 -3.36 -21.55 -2.08
CA PRO A 147 -3.59 -22.32 -0.87
C PRO A 147 -2.84 -21.76 0.36
N GLY A 148 -3.60 -21.39 1.39
CA GLY A 148 -3.09 -20.75 2.61
C GLY A 148 -3.04 -19.21 2.57
N MET A 149 -3.37 -18.56 1.45
CA MET A 149 -3.38 -17.08 1.34
C MET A 149 -4.77 -16.44 1.51
N LYS A 150 -5.80 -17.21 1.91
CA LYS A 150 -7.16 -16.67 2.05
C LYS A 150 -7.28 -15.61 3.14
N SER A 151 -6.52 -15.70 4.24
CA SER A 151 -6.51 -14.70 5.31
C SER A 151 -5.98 -13.32 4.88
N GLN A 152 -5.21 -13.26 3.80
CA GLN A 152 -4.73 -12.00 3.22
C GLN A 152 -5.88 -11.15 2.62
N PHE A 153 -7.10 -11.71 2.58
CA PHE A 153 -8.34 -11.05 2.17
C PHE A 153 -9.35 -10.90 3.33
N ASP A 154 -8.96 -11.15 4.57
CA ASP A 154 -9.87 -10.99 5.70
C ASP A 154 -10.27 -9.52 5.91
N ILE A 155 -11.50 -9.32 6.39
CA ILE A 155 -12.04 -8.01 6.76
C ILE A 155 -11.55 -7.66 8.15
N ILE A 156 -11.01 -6.46 8.35
CA ILE A 156 -10.65 -5.98 9.69
C ILE A 156 -11.94 -5.69 10.48
N SER A 157 -12.03 -6.07 11.75
CA SER A 157 -13.22 -5.73 12.55
C SER A 157 -13.43 -4.21 12.64
N PRO A 158 -14.69 -3.73 12.51
CA PRO A 158 -15.11 -2.37 12.86
C PRO A 158 -14.65 -1.87 14.25
N ALA A 159 -14.22 -2.73 15.16
CA ALA A 159 -13.61 -2.31 16.42
C ALA A 159 -12.26 -1.58 16.24
N LEU A 160 -11.53 -1.87 15.16
CA LEU A 160 -10.14 -1.44 14.95
C LEU A 160 -9.99 -0.30 13.92
N GLN A 161 -11.07 0.03 13.20
CA GLN A 161 -11.01 0.88 12.01
C GLN A 161 -12.06 2.05 11.94
N ASP A 162 -11.76 3.11 11.14
CA ASP A 162 -12.42 4.44 10.91
C ASP A 162 -12.37 5.02 9.41
N THR A 163 -13.42 4.96 8.56
CA THR A 163 -13.48 5.47 7.17
C THR A 163 -13.73 6.97 7.18
N GLN A 164 -14.07 7.52 8.34
CA GLN A 164 -14.30 8.94 8.58
C GLN A 164 -15.41 9.52 7.69
N GLY A 165 -16.33 8.67 7.23
CA GLY A 165 -17.41 9.01 6.31
C GLY A 165 -17.00 9.10 4.83
N GLU A 166 -15.82 8.63 4.44
CA GLU A 166 -15.39 8.60 3.03
C GLU A 166 -15.88 7.33 2.29
N PRO A 167 -16.22 7.44 0.99
CA PRO A 167 -16.61 6.30 0.17
C PRO A 167 -15.44 5.33 -0.04
N TYR A 168 -15.73 4.17 -0.62
CA TYR A 168 -14.73 3.20 -1.06
C TYR A 168 -13.88 3.76 -2.21
N ASP A 169 -12.58 3.53 -2.15
CA ASP A 169 -11.63 4.13 -3.06
C ASP A 169 -10.82 3.10 -3.87
N TYR A 170 -11.33 2.75 -5.06
CA TYR A 170 -10.64 1.91 -6.04
C TYR A 170 -9.30 2.48 -6.52
N LYS A 171 -8.98 3.75 -6.23
CA LYS A 171 -7.71 4.41 -6.58
C LYS A 171 -6.81 4.66 -5.37
N SER A 172 -7.18 4.16 -4.18
CA SER A 172 -6.34 4.30 -2.98
C SER A 172 -4.99 3.64 -3.19
N ILE A 173 -3.92 4.28 -2.71
CA ILE A 173 -2.59 3.65 -2.64
C ILE A 173 -2.61 2.39 -1.76
N MET A 174 -3.60 2.25 -0.87
CA MET A 174 -3.79 1.11 0.03
C MET A 174 -4.66 -0.01 -0.56
N HIS A 175 -4.99 0.01 -1.85
CA HIS A 175 -5.80 -1.05 -2.48
C HIS A 175 -4.92 -2.08 -3.21
N TYR A 176 -5.13 -3.37 -2.96
CA TYR A 176 -4.52 -4.47 -3.73
C TYR A 176 -4.89 -4.43 -5.21
N ASP A 177 -4.04 -5.02 -6.07
CA ASP A 177 -4.38 -5.26 -7.47
C ASP A 177 -5.41 -6.39 -7.63
N SER A 178 -6.08 -6.43 -8.78
CA SER A 178 -7.12 -7.41 -9.11
C SER A 178 -6.66 -8.86 -9.07
N THR A 179 -5.36 -9.12 -9.18
CA THR A 179 -4.77 -10.45 -9.23
C THR A 179 -4.00 -10.86 -7.97
N ALA A 180 -3.97 -10.03 -6.91
CA ALA A 180 -3.22 -10.28 -5.68
C ALA A 180 -3.33 -11.74 -5.18
N PHE A 181 -2.22 -12.38 -4.81
CA PHE A 181 -2.16 -13.79 -4.37
C PHE A 181 -2.86 -14.83 -5.29
N SER A 182 -3.00 -14.55 -6.59
CA SER A 182 -3.56 -15.49 -7.57
C SER A 182 -2.70 -16.75 -7.75
N LYS A 183 -3.36 -17.91 -7.88
CA LYS A 183 -2.79 -19.24 -8.13
C LYS A 183 -2.80 -19.65 -9.60
N ASN A 184 -3.39 -18.84 -10.48
CA ASN A 184 -3.64 -19.19 -11.88
C ASN A 184 -3.56 -17.98 -12.83
N GLY A 185 -3.04 -16.85 -12.34
CA GLY A 185 -2.92 -15.61 -13.10
C GLY A 185 -4.26 -14.96 -13.47
N LYS A 186 -5.37 -15.34 -12.82
CA LYS A 186 -6.69 -14.72 -12.96
C LYS A 186 -7.05 -13.89 -11.72
N ASN A 187 -8.03 -13.01 -11.87
CA ASN A 187 -8.43 -12.06 -10.84
C ASN A 187 -8.87 -12.76 -9.54
N THR A 188 -8.34 -12.32 -8.42
CA THR A 188 -8.79 -12.65 -7.05
C THR A 188 -9.69 -11.56 -6.49
N ILE A 189 -9.67 -10.35 -7.06
CA ILE A 189 -10.57 -9.23 -6.77
C ILE A 189 -11.20 -8.74 -8.08
N GLU A 190 -12.54 -8.66 -8.12
CA GLU A 190 -13.32 -8.02 -9.19
C GLU A 190 -14.08 -6.82 -8.61
N THR A 191 -14.13 -5.67 -9.27
CA THR A 191 -14.89 -4.49 -8.79
C THR A 191 -16.36 -4.57 -9.21
N THR A 192 -17.28 -4.08 -8.37
CA THR A 192 -18.72 -4.01 -8.71
C THR A 192 -19.05 -2.88 -9.69
N VAL A 193 -18.16 -1.90 -9.82
CA VAL A 193 -18.22 -0.85 -10.85
C VAL A 193 -17.32 -1.26 -12.02
N GLU A 194 -17.87 -1.23 -13.24
CA GLU A 194 -17.17 -1.58 -14.47
C GLU A 194 -15.96 -0.65 -14.72
N GLY A 195 -14.89 -1.20 -15.31
CA GLY A 195 -13.67 -0.46 -15.65
C GLY A 195 -12.72 -0.16 -14.48
N PHE A 196 -13.04 -0.54 -13.23
CA PHE A 196 -12.15 -0.34 -12.09
C PHE A 196 -11.28 -1.56 -11.71
N THR A 197 -11.58 -2.77 -12.21
CA THR A 197 -10.79 -3.99 -11.96
C THR A 197 -9.34 -3.86 -12.44
N ASP A 198 -9.08 -3.11 -13.51
CA ASP A 198 -7.71 -2.85 -14.02
C ASP A 198 -7.09 -1.56 -13.45
N VAL A 199 -7.80 -0.89 -12.52
CA VAL A 199 -7.38 0.37 -11.87
C VAL A 199 -6.96 0.13 -10.42
N ILE A 200 -7.56 -0.84 -9.73
CA ILE A 200 -7.16 -1.21 -8.38
C ILE A 200 -5.71 -1.69 -8.34
N GLY A 201 -4.94 -1.20 -7.35
CA GLY A 201 -3.51 -1.52 -7.19
C GLY A 201 -2.55 -0.91 -8.22
N SER A 202 -3.01 -0.07 -9.17
CA SER A 202 -2.13 0.59 -10.16
C SER A 202 -1.72 2.02 -9.79
N SER A 203 -2.08 2.50 -8.60
CA SER A 203 -1.81 3.88 -8.16
C SER A 203 -0.34 4.13 -7.84
N VAL A 204 0.29 5.06 -8.56
CA VAL A 204 1.67 5.53 -8.31
C VAL A 204 1.75 6.73 -7.34
N MET A 205 0.62 7.16 -6.78
CA MET A 205 0.50 8.30 -5.88
C MET A 205 -0.77 8.17 -5.03
N PHE A 206 -0.81 8.85 -3.88
CA PHE A 206 -2.04 9.03 -3.10
C PHE A 206 -3.22 9.45 -3.97
N SER A 207 -4.36 8.83 -3.72
CA SER A 207 -5.63 9.34 -4.20
C SER A 207 -6.01 10.64 -3.47
N LYS A 208 -7.02 11.33 -4.01
CA LYS A 208 -7.68 12.46 -3.34
C LYS A 208 -8.30 12.04 -1.98
N LEU A 209 -8.83 10.82 -1.88
CA LEU A 209 -9.45 10.30 -0.67
C LEU A 209 -8.40 9.87 0.36
N ASP A 210 -7.25 9.31 -0.04
CA ASP A 210 -6.12 9.04 0.87
C ASP A 210 -5.67 10.33 1.57
N ILE A 211 -5.49 11.41 0.81
CA ILE A 211 -5.12 12.74 1.33
C ILE A 211 -6.20 13.26 2.30
N ILE A 212 -7.49 13.09 1.99
CA ILE A 212 -8.58 13.51 2.88
C ILE A 212 -8.60 12.66 4.16
N LYS A 213 -8.45 11.33 4.04
CA LYS A 213 -8.40 10.38 5.17
C LYS A 213 -7.25 10.70 6.14
N ILE A 214 -6.04 10.92 5.63
CA ILE A 214 -4.88 11.34 6.45
C ILE A 214 -5.16 12.70 7.13
N ASN A 215 -5.64 13.69 6.37
CA ASN A 215 -5.90 15.02 6.92
C ASN A 215 -7.07 15.06 7.93
N LYS A 216 -8.03 14.15 7.83
CA LYS A 216 -9.09 13.93 8.84
C LYS A 216 -8.53 13.28 10.10
N LEU A 217 -7.78 12.18 9.98
CA LEU A 217 -7.19 11.45 11.12
C LEU A 217 -6.30 12.37 11.98
N TYR A 218 -5.42 13.11 11.31
CA TYR A 218 -4.47 14.04 11.94
C TYR A 218 -5.00 15.47 12.11
N LYS A 219 -6.30 15.70 11.83
CA LYS A 219 -7.01 16.98 12.04
C LYS A 219 -6.32 18.21 11.41
N CYS A 220 -5.60 18.04 10.29
CA CYS A 220 -4.71 19.06 9.72
C CYS A 220 -5.39 20.42 9.40
N TYR A 221 -6.72 20.43 9.26
CA TYR A 221 -7.52 21.64 9.04
C TYR A 221 -7.92 22.40 10.32
N LYS A 222 -7.75 21.82 11.52
CA LYS A 222 -8.17 22.44 12.79
C LYS A 222 -7.08 23.23 13.52
N GLU A 223 -5.81 22.96 13.25
CA GLU A 223 -4.69 23.71 13.86
C GLU A 223 -4.40 25.04 13.13
N ASN A 224 -5.02 25.27 11.96
CA ASN A 224 -4.78 26.42 11.08
C ASN A 224 -5.95 27.41 10.98
N SER A 225 -6.77 27.55 12.03
CA SER A 225 -7.78 28.64 12.09
C SER A 225 -7.14 30.03 12.05
N ASN A 226 -5.89 30.16 12.49
CA ASN A 226 -5.17 31.44 12.54
C ASN A 226 -4.12 31.59 11.42
N GLU A 227 -3.62 30.51 10.80
CA GLU A 227 -2.47 30.60 9.87
C GLU A 227 -2.57 29.77 8.58
N MET A 228 -3.79 29.48 8.11
CA MET A 228 -3.97 28.85 6.79
C MET A 228 -3.49 29.76 5.64
N THR A 229 -2.28 29.51 5.14
CA THR A 229 -1.59 30.30 4.11
C THR A 229 -2.35 30.37 2.77
N ARG A 230 -2.02 31.36 1.94
CA ARG A 230 -2.62 31.55 0.60
C ARG A 230 -2.41 30.33 -0.30
N GLU A 231 -1.20 29.77 -0.30
CA GLU A 231 -0.84 28.60 -1.11
C GLU A 231 -1.68 27.35 -0.77
N SER A 232 -1.92 27.08 0.52
CA SER A 232 -2.81 25.99 0.96
C SER A 232 -4.24 26.17 0.45
N LYS A 233 -4.77 27.41 0.51
CA LYS A 233 -6.11 27.75 -0.02
C LYS A 233 -6.17 27.59 -1.54
N GLU A 234 -5.16 28.06 -2.26
CA GLU A 234 -5.07 27.91 -3.71
C GLU A 234 -4.95 26.45 -4.15
N ASN A 235 -4.19 25.62 -3.44
CA ASN A 235 -4.04 24.21 -3.80
C ASN A 235 -5.36 23.44 -3.61
N VAL A 236 -6.11 23.70 -2.54
CA VAL A 236 -7.49 23.17 -2.39
C VAL A 236 -8.41 23.66 -3.51
N LEU A 237 -8.29 24.93 -3.94
CA LEU A 237 -9.13 25.48 -5.01
C LEU A 237 -8.74 24.97 -6.41
N LYS A 238 -7.45 24.73 -6.67
CA LYS A 238 -6.93 24.08 -7.88
C LYS A 238 -7.41 22.63 -7.95
N ILE A 239 -7.31 21.87 -6.85
CA ILE A 239 -7.83 20.50 -6.75
C ILE A 239 -9.33 20.48 -7.02
N LYS A 240 -10.13 21.45 -6.53
CA LYS A 240 -11.57 21.54 -6.87
C LYS A 240 -11.81 21.68 -8.38
N LYS A 241 -11.14 22.62 -9.04
CA LYS A 241 -11.27 22.88 -10.50
C LYS A 241 -10.74 21.77 -11.40
N ILE A 242 -9.91 20.86 -10.89
CA ILE A 242 -9.43 19.69 -11.65
C ILE A 242 -10.55 18.64 -11.80
N ASN A 243 -11.32 18.34 -10.74
CA ASN A 243 -12.40 17.34 -10.83
C ASN A 243 -13.44 17.71 -11.90
N GLU A 244 -13.85 18.99 -11.94
CA GLU A 244 -14.81 19.55 -12.92
C GLU A 244 -14.37 19.36 -14.38
N LYS A 245 -13.08 19.09 -14.61
CA LYS A 245 -12.45 18.88 -15.91
C LYS A 245 -12.20 17.39 -16.21
N GLU A 246 -11.87 16.60 -15.20
CA GLU A 246 -11.70 15.15 -15.32
C GLU A 246 -13.02 14.40 -15.53
N GLU A 247 -14.10 14.82 -14.83
CA GLU A 247 -15.47 14.30 -15.04
C GLU A 247 -16.01 14.54 -16.47
N ARG A 248 -15.43 15.49 -17.21
CA ARG A 248 -15.78 15.76 -18.62
C ARG A 248 -14.93 14.97 -19.62
N ASN A 249 -13.73 14.54 -19.23
CA ASN A 249 -12.78 13.88 -20.11
C ASN A 249 -12.90 12.35 -20.13
N SER A 250 -13.55 11.74 -19.13
CA SER A 250 -13.74 10.28 -19.01
C SER A 250 -14.66 9.63 -20.07
N LYS A 251 -15.10 10.38 -21.10
CA LYS A 251 -16.07 9.92 -22.12
C LYS A 251 -15.50 9.66 -23.52
N LYS A 252 -14.17 9.62 -23.71
CA LYS A 252 -13.55 9.23 -24.99
C LYS A 252 -12.20 8.52 -24.82
N ILE A 253 -12.12 7.27 -25.26
CA ILE A 253 -11.16 6.69 -26.24
C ILE A 253 -11.31 5.15 -26.24
N THR A 254 -11.13 4.51 -27.39
CA THR A 254 -11.24 3.05 -27.63
C THR A 254 -10.17 2.59 -28.66
N TYR A 255 -10.09 1.27 -28.89
CA TYR A 255 -9.44 0.51 -30.00
C TYR A 255 -8.14 -0.29 -29.73
N GLU A 256 -8.33 -1.59 -29.47
CA GLU A 256 -7.84 -2.80 -30.18
C GLU A 256 -6.33 -3.06 -30.51
N ASN A 257 -5.83 -4.22 -29.99
CA ASN A 257 -5.12 -5.37 -30.64
C ASN A 257 -3.88 -5.14 -31.57
N SER A 258 -2.87 -6.02 -31.69
CA SER A 258 -2.78 -7.51 -31.55
C SER A 258 -1.32 -8.04 -31.31
N ASN A 259 -1.21 -9.35 -30.99
CA ASN A 259 -0.16 -10.39 -31.21
C ASN A 259 1.33 -10.00 -31.48
N GLU A 260 2.42 -10.68 -31.07
CA GLU A 260 2.83 -11.92 -30.33
C GLU A 260 4.39 -11.85 -30.17
N ASN A 261 5.24 -12.66 -29.49
CA ASN A 261 5.22 -13.84 -28.59
C ASN A 261 6.56 -13.87 -27.75
N GLU A 262 6.99 -15.01 -27.16
CA GLU A 262 8.34 -15.24 -26.57
C GLU A 262 9.06 -16.46 -27.20
N GLU A 263 10.40 -16.54 -27.13
CA GLU A 263 11.27 -17.67 -27.57
C GLU A 263 12.61 -17.76 -26.77
N ILE A 264 13.49 -18.72 -27.10
CA ILE A 264 14.48 -19.36 -26.18
C ILE A 264 15.93 -19.49 -26.74
N GLU A 265 16.94 -19.35 -25.87
CA GLU A 265 18.23 -20.10 -25.95
C GLU A 265 18.79 -20.38 -24.53
N ILE A 266 19.72 -21.33 -24.35
CA ILE A 266 20.05 -21.97 -23.05
C ILE A 266 21.54 -21.85 -22.68
N ALA A 267 21.85 -21.54 -21.40
CA ALA A 267 23.19 -21.63 -20.82
C ALA A 267 23.17 -22.22 -19.39
N THR A 268 24.25 -22.88 -18.95
CA THR A 268 24.24 -23.85 -17.84
C THR A 268 24.83 -23.38 -16.50
N VAL A 269 23.95 -23.35 -15.49
CA VAL A 269 24.14 -23.67 -14.05
C VAL A 269 25.42 -23.22 -13.31
N SER A 270 25.19 -22.41 -12.27
CA SER A 270 25.91 -22.52 -10.99
C SER A 270 24.96 -22.27 -9.80
N PRO A 271 25.28 -22.76 -8.58
CA PRO A 271 24.31 -22.91 -7.48
C PRO A 271 24.10 -21.62 -6.66
N THR A 272 22.94 -21.36 -6.05
CA THR A 272 21.59 -21.95 -6.24
C THR A 272 20.57 -20.82 -6.32
N CYS A 273 19.87 -20.73 -7.45
CA CYS A 273 18.62 -19.96 -7.55
C CYS A 273 17.60 -20.86 -8.25
N GLN A 274 16.50 -21.16 -7.57
CA GLN A 274 15.46 -22.05 -8.05
C GLN A 274 14.10 -21.47 -7.67
N ASP A 275 13.07 -21.83 -8.43
CA ASP A 275 11.70 -21.49 -8.06
C ASP A 275 11.22 -22.37 -6.91
N HIS A 276 10.48 -21.76 -5.97
CA HIS A 276 9.93 -22.41 -4.79
C HIS A 276 8.52 -22.98 -5.02
N PHE A 277 7.90 -22.68 -6.17
CA PHE A 277 6.69 -23.34 -6.67
C PHE A 277 6.93 -23.94 -8.06
N ILE A 278 6.38 -25.14 -8.30
CA ILE A 278 6.43 -25.82 -9.60
C ILE A 278 5.71 -25.00 -10.69
N ASP A 279 4.65 -24.27 -10.30
CA ASP A 279 3.81 -23.49 -11.22
C ASP A 279 4.44 -22.15 -11.65
N CYS A 280 5.63 -21.79 -11.16
CA CYS A 280 6.26 -20.49 -11.44
C CYS A 280 6.34 -20.10 -12.93
N PRO A 281 6.64 -21.01 -13.88
CA PRO A 281 6.59 -20.69 -15.32
C PRO A 281 5.22 -20.18 -15.81
N VAL A 282 4.11 -20.65 -15.22
CA VAL A 282 2.75 -20.15 -15.52
C VAL A 282 2.59 -18.68 -15.10
N PHE A 283 3.34 -18.25 -14.09
CA PHE A 283 3.33 -16.89 -13.55
C PHE A 283 4.41 -15.99 -14.15
N LYS A 284 5.13 -16.39 -15.21
CA LYS A 284 6.23 -15.59 -15.80
C LYS A 284 5.82 -14.16 -16.23
N SER A 285 4.55 -13.93 -16.55
CA SER A 285 4.00 -12.59 -16.83
C SER A 285 3.93 -11.69 -15.58
N TYR A 286 3.87 -12.25 -14.37
CA TYR A 286 3.79 -11.53 -13.10
C TYR A 286 5.14 -10.96 -12.65
N CYS A 287 6.25 -11.47 -13.19
CA CYS A 287 7.60 -10.91 -13.00
C CYS A 287 7.73 -9.43 -13.43
N LYS A 288 6.76 -8.92 -14.23
CA LYS A 288 6.70 -7.54 -14.72
C LYS A 288 5.67 -6.68 -13.98
N ARG A 289 4.93 -7.21 -13.00
CA ARG A 289 3.86 -6.51 -12.25
C ARG A 289 4.39 -5.97 -10.91
N PRO A 290 4.31 -4.65 -10.61
CA PRO A 290 4.92 -4.07 -9.41
C PRO A 290 4.43 -4.66 -8.07
N SER A 291 3.12 -4.83 -7.90
CA SER A 291 2.52 -5.43 -6.69
C SER A 291 2.99 -6.88 -6.45
N PHE A 292 3.20 -7.62 -7.54
CA PHE A 292 3.67 -8.99 -7.52
C PHE A 292 5.18 -9.14 -7.38
N PHE A 293 5.95 -8.06 -7.49
CA PHE A 293 7.41 -8.11 -7.46
C PHE A 293 7.94 -8.89 -6.25
N TYR A 294 7.32 -8.79 -5.07
CA TYR A 294 7.74 -9.54 -3.88
C TYR A 294 7.34 -11.00 -3.91
N VAL A 295 6.11 -11.33 -4.29
CA VAL A 295 5.66 -12.73 -4.44
C VAL A 295 6.56 -13.44 -5.45
N MET A 296 6.77 -12.80 -6.60
CA MET A 296 7.56 -13.35 -7.70
C MET A 296 9.06 -13.39 -7.36
N LYS A 297 9.62 -12.41 -6.64
CA LYS A 297 11.02 -12.43 -6.19
C LYS A 297 11.28 -13.38 -5.02
N SER A 298 10.30 -13.66 -4.18
CA SER A 298 10.45 -14.56 -3.03
C SER A 298 10.15 -16.02 -3.37
N TYR A 299 9.25 -16.28 -4.31
CA TYR A 299 8.80 -17.64 -4.64
C TYR A 299 9.11 -18.09 -6.06
N CYS A 300 9.30 -17.17 -7.02
CA CYS A 300 9.67 -17.48 -8.40
C CYS A 300 10.96 -16.74 -8.87
N PRO A 301 12.04 -16.70 -8.07
CA PRO A 301 13.20 -15.87 -8.37
C PRO A 301 13.94 -16.30 -9.65
N PHE A 302 13.83 -17.57 -10.05
CA PHE A 302 14.46 -18.12 -11.24
C PHE A 302 13.65 -17.79 -12.50
N THR A 303 12.36 -18.13 -12.55
CA THR A 303 11.47 -17.76 -13.68
C THR A 303 11.49 -16.25 -13.96
N CYS A 304 11.67 -15.41 -12.94
CA CYS A 304 11.66 -13.95 -13.07
C CYS A 304 13.03 -13.28 -13.27
N ASN A 305 14.13 -14.03 -13.41
CA ASN A 305 15.49 -13.48 -13.47
C ASN A 305 15.79 -12.52 -12.28
N HIS A 306 15.22 -12.80 -11.11
CA HIS A 306 15.42 -12.01 -9.89
C HIS A 306 16.61 -12.53 -9.05
N CYS A 307 17.19 -13.67 -9.44
CA CYS A 307 18.48 -14.20 -9.02
C CYS A 307 19.61 -13.14 -9.10
N ARG A 308 19.87 -12.46 -7.99
CA ARG A 308 21.14 -11.79 -7.63
C ARG A 308 21.21 -11.70 -6.12
#